data_AF-A0A239QSC7-F1
#
_entry.id   AF-A0A239QSC7-F1
#
_cell.length_a   1.000
_cell.length_b   1.000
_cell.length_c   1.000
_cell.angle_alpha   90.00
_cell.angle_beta   90.00
_cell.angle_gamma   90.00
#
_symmetry.space_group_name_H-M   'P 1'
#
loop_
_entity.id
_entity.type
_entity.pdbx_description
1 polymer ?
#
loop_
_entity_poly.entity_id
_entity_poly.type
_entity_poly.pdbx_seq_one_letter_code
_entity_poly.pdbx_strand_id
1 'polypeptide(L)'
;MKRRLTTQATASLAAILLIAGCSAGASDDTIATSPGEAAAVETTTEPTEESNETADAAGPATSTSATSELVDVDWDSLPTTEVELTDDGLTITEAGTYVLTGESAGQVAVDTDGYVRLILDGVTINSAEGAAIQIDNAELAVIELADGATNTISDSATRSDEEIDGAIYSSDGLVVTGTGTLNVTANFADGVVGKDDLWIESGTINVTSVDDGIRGKDSLNISGGTITIDAQGDGMKSSNDTDLGLGQLNITGGDITITTGDDAIKAEQALTISGGTIEIVSSVEGIEAPVIVIDGGDISVNASDDGINASASDIVLEGLSITINDGNITIVMGAGDTDAIDSNGDLTVNGGTLNITAQSAFDYDGTGTLTGGTINVNGEAWTELTQTGPGAGGMGGGMGGPGGGQPGGDMGGPGQNG
;
A
#
# COMPACT_ATOMS: atom_id res chain seq x y z
N MET A 1 -18.55 52.58 9.06
CA MET A 1 -17.91 53.69 8.29
C MET A 1 -16.62 54.14 8.98
N LYS A 2 -15.46 53.72 8.48
CA LYS A 2 -14.24 54.53 8.29
C LYS A 2 -13.11 53.60 7.79
N ARG A 3 -12.72 53.82 6.54
CA ARG A 3 -11.57 53.23 5.84
C ARG A 3 -10.26 53.88 6.31
N ARG A 4 -9.15 53.12 6.25
CA ARG A 4 -7.86 53.38 5.53
C ARG A 4 -6.77 52.50 6.18
N LEU A 5 -6.29 51.45 5.52
CA LEU A 5 -5.23 51.37 4.48
C LEU A 5 -3.78 51.56 4.99
N THR A 6 -3.00 50.50 4.75
CA THR A 6 -1.56 50.38 4.39
C THR A 6 -0.48 50.66 5.43
N THR A 7 0.43 49.69 5.64
CA THR A 7 1.83 49.74 5.15
C THR A 7 2.43 48.32 5.17
N GLN A 8 3.00 47.89 4.03
CA GLN A 8 3.82 46.69 3.87
C GLN A 8 5.24 46.93 4.41
N ALA A 9 5.87 45.89 4.98
CA ALA A 9 7.32 45.80 5.06
C ALA A 9 7.74 44.34 4.79
N THR A 10 8.32 44.15 3.62
CA THR A 10 9.04 42.96 3.15
C THR A 10 10.36 42.80 3.90
N ALA A 11 10.65 41.59 4.37
CA ALA A 11 12.00 41.19 4.78
C ALA A 11 12.37 39.89 4.06
N SER A 12 13.21 40.01 3.03
CA SER A 12 13.90 38.91 2.37
C SER A 12 15.03 38.42 3.26
N LEU A 13 15.13 37.11 3.50
CA LEU A 13 16.30 36.49 4.11
C LEU A 13 16.79 35.38 3.18
N ALA A 14 17.94 35.63 2.55
CA ALA A 14 18.68 34.68 1.74
C ALA A 14 19.52 33.78 2.67
N ALA A 15 19.35 32.46 2.56
CA ALA A 15 20.25 31.48 3.17
C ALA A 15 21.23 30.96 2.12
N ILE A 16 22.52 31.08 2.44
CA ILE A 16 23.66 30.70 1.60
C ILE A 16 24.01 29.24 1.88
N LEU A 17 24.07 28.44 0.82
CA LEU A 17 24.58 27.08 0.76
C LEU A 17 26.11 27.08 0.95
N LEU A 18 26.64 26.27 1.86
CA LEU A 18 28.07 25.99 2.02
C LEU A 18 28.30 24.49 1.79
N ILE A 19 28.98 24.19 0.68
CA ILE A 19 29.48 22.86 0.31
C ILE A 19 30.89 22.74 0.91
N ALA A 20 31.16 21.65 1.63
CA ALA A 20 32.51 21.26 2.02
C ALA A 20 32.82 19.86 1.46
N GLY A 21 33.59 19.82 0.38
CA GLY A 21 34.25 18.62 -0.11
C GLY A 21 35.58 18.41 0.63
N CYS A 22 35.93 17.15 0.90
CA CYS A 22 37.25 16.77 1.38
C CYS A 22 37.88 15.80 0.37
N SER A 23 39.03 16.19 -0.16
CA SER A 23 39.82 15.44 -1.15
C SER A 23 40.84 14.52 -0.49
N ALA A 24 41.13 13.41 -1.18
CA ALA A 24 42.17 12.44 -0.88
C ALA A 24 43.59 13.05 -0.80
N GLY A 25 44.42 12.48 0.09
CA GLY A 25 45.87 12.69 0.15
C GLY A 25 46.60 11.38 -0.12
N ALA A 26 47.43 11.39 -1.15
CA ALA A 26 48.35 10.32 -1.52
C ALA A 26 49.64 10.36 -0.67
N SER A 27 50.25 9.20 -0.46
CA SER A 27 51.68 9.07 -0.17
C SER A 27 52.24 7.91 -1.01
N ASP A 28 53.09 8.29 -1.94
CA ASP A 28 53.94 7.48 -2.80
C ASP A 28 55.11 6.90 -1.98
N ASP A 29 55.44 5.62 -2.19
CA ASP A 29 56.81 5.14 -1.98
C ASP A 29 57.08 3.92 -2.90
N THR A 30 57.72 4.20 -4.03
CA THR A 30 58.29 3.18 -4.92
C THR A 30 59.71 2.83 -4.49
N ILE A 31 59.99 1.54 -4.21
CA ILE A 31 61.33 0.95 -4.46
C ILE A 31 61.15 -0.43 -5.09
N ALA A 32 61.63 -0.56 -6.33
CA ALA A 32 61.78 -1.81 -7.04
C ALA A 32 63.14 -2.46 -6.75
N THR A 33 63.19 -3.77 -6.51
CA THR A 33 64.34 -4.64 -6.83
C THR A 33 63.88 -6.10 -6.98
N SER A 34 64.40 -6.80 -7.99
CA SER A 34 64.21 -8.21 -8.35
C SER A 34 65.62 -8.81 -8.63
N PRO A 35 65.86 -10.13 -8.80
CA PRO A 35 65.20 -11.37 -8.33
C PRO A 35 66.16 -12.29 -7.52
N GLY A 36 65.65 -13.39 -6.96
CA GLY A 36 66.47 -14.44 -6.32
C GLY A 36 65.82 -15.83 -6.33
N GLU A 37 66.57 -16.80 -6.83
CA GLU A 37 66.22 -18.16 -7.26
C GLU A 37 65.75 -19.16 -6.17
N ALA A 38 64.78 -19.99 -6.57
CA ALA A 38 64.38 -21.37 -6.20
C ALA A 38 64.84 -22.05 -4.90
N ALA A 39 63.84 -22.60 -4.18
CA ALA A 39 63.90 -23.94 -3.59
C ALA A 39 62.48 -24.54 -3.51
N ALA A 40 62.32 -25.74 -4.05
CA ALA A 40 61.09 -26.53 -4.13
C ALA A 40 60.70 -27.13 -2.78
N VAL A 41 59.41 -27.11 -2.43
CA VAL A 41 58.80 -28.08 -1.48
C VAL A 41 57.37 -28.39 -1.91
N GLU A 42 57.20 -29.69 -2.17
CA GLU A 42 56.05 -30.61 -2.17
C GLU A 42 54.60 -30.12 -2.20
N THR A 43 53.91 -30.68 -3.18
CA THR A 43 52.47 -30.74 -3.41
C THR A 43 51.76 -31.55 -2.32
N THR A 44 50.88 -30.90 -1.57
CA THR A 44 49.75 -31.56 -0.90
C THR A 44 48.48 -30.84 -1.29
N THR A 45 47.63 -31.57 -2.01
CA THR A 45 46.28 -31.22 -2.46
C THR A 45 45.32 -31.10 -1.27
N GLU A 46 44.78 -29.91 -1.07
CA GLU A 46 43.54 -29.65 -0.33
C GLU A 46 42.58 -28.99 -1.34
N PRO A 47 41.32 -29.43 -1.47
CA PRO A 47 40.39 -28.79 -2.38
C PRO A 47 39.99 -27.44 -1.79
N THR A 48 40.23 -26.37 -2.54
CA THR A 48 39.58 -25.08 -2.33
C THR A 48 38.14 -25.21 -2.80
N GLU A 49 37.20 -25.13 -1.86
CA GLU A 49 35.80 -24.85 -2.14
C GLU A 49 35.73 -23.48 -2.83
N GLU A 50 35.52 -23.50 -4.15
CA GLU A 50 34.95 -22.36 -4.86
C GLU A 50 33.50 -22.25 -4.39
N SER A 51 33.21 -21.26 -3.54
CA SER A 51 31.85 -20.78 -3.32
C SER A 51 31.39 -20.10 -4.61
N ASN A 52 30.84 -20.90 -5.51
CA ASN A 52 30.01 -20.44 -6.60
C ASN A 52 28.70 -19.96 -5.97
N GLU A 53 28.63 -18.68 -5.61
CA GLU A 53 27.37 -18.02 -5.26
C GLU A 53 26.54 -17.89 -6.54
N THR A 54 25.81 -18.96 -6.86
CA THR A 54 24.64 -18.85 -7.71
C THR A 54 23.58 -18.13 -6.89
N ALA A 55 23.22 -16.93 -7.34
CA ALA A 55 22.00 -16.25 -6.93
C ALA A 55 20.85 -17.26 -6.95
N ASP A 56 20.32 -17.54 -5.76
CA ASP A 56 19.09 -18.29 -5.60
C ASP A 56 17.99 -17.36 -6.11
N ALA A 57 17.58 -17.58 -7.35
CA ALA A 57 16.40 -16.94 -7.91
C ALA A 57 15.24 -17.23 -6.96
N ALA A 58 14.69 -16.19 -6.35
CA ALA A 58 13.51 -16.26 -5.53
C ALA A 58 12.47 -17.15 -6.23
N GLY A 59 12.21 -18.32 -5.65
CA GLY A 59 11.15 -19.19 -6.11
C GLY A 59 9.82 -18.46 -6.05
N PRO A 60 8.82 -18.89 -6.84
CA PRO A 60 7.54 -18.21 -6.91
C PRO A 60 6.97 -18.11 -5.50
N ALA A 61 6.62 -16.90 -5.08
CA ALA A 61 5.95 -16.64 -3.81
C ALA A 61 4.79 -17.63 -3.67
N THR A 62 4.95 -18.60 -2.76
CA THR A 62 3.86 -19.49 -2.40
C THR A 62 2.78 -18.61 -1.80
N SER A 63 1.69 -18.43 -2.55
CA SER A 63 0.42 -17.88 -2.10
C SER A 63 0.02 -18.62 -0.83
N THR A 64 0.41 -18.07 0.30
CA THR A 64 -0.03 -18.54 1.61
C THR A 64 -1.34 -17.82 1.80
N SER A 65 -2.44 -18.46 1.41
CA SER A 65 -3.77 -17.95 1.72
C SER A 65 -3.82 -17.74 3.23
N ALA A 66 -3.84 -16.48 3.66
CA ALA A 66 -4.02 -16.11 5.05
C ALA A 66 -5.41 -16.60 5.47
N THR A 67 -5.48 -17.81 6.00
CA THR A 67 -6.63 -18.24 6.79
C THR A 67 -6.65 -17.36 8.01
N SER A 68 -7.77 -16.68 8.25
CA SER A 68 -8.02 -15.93 9.49
C SER A 68 -7.53 -16.76 10.68
N GLU A 69 -6.40 -16.34 11.27
CA GLU A 69 -5.91 -16.86 12.54
C GLU A 69 -6.70 -16.23 13.68
N LEU A 70 -8.04 -16.19 13.56
CA LEU A 70 -8.85 -16.08 14.75
C LEU A 70 -8.46 -17.25 15.65
N VAL A 71 -7.66 -16.92 16.65
CA VAL A 71 -7.53 -17.73 17.84
C VAL A 71 -8.97 -18.02 18.27
N ASP A 72 -9.33 -19.29 18.37
CA ASP A 72 -10.64 -19.73 18.86
C ASP A 72 -10.72 -19.38 20.35
N VAL A 73 -10.92 -18.10 20.64
CA VAL A 73 -10.99 -17.56 22.00
C VAL A 73 -12.31 -18.01 22.60
N ASP A 74 -12.24 -18.75 23.70
CA ASP A 74 -13.40 -19.14 24.49
C ASP A 74 -13.94 -17.92 25.27
N TRP A 75 -14.66 -17.04 24.58
CA TRP A 75 -15.23 -15.81 25.15
C TRP A 75 -16.20 -16.11 26.31
N ASP A 76 -16.88 -17.27 26.30
CA ASP A 76 -17.78 -17.70 27.37
C ASP A 76 -17.05 -17.99 28.69
N SER A 77 -15.73 -18.21 28.64
CA SER A 77 -14.89 -18.41 29.83
C SER A 77 -14.44 -17.10 30.49
N LEU A 78 -14.59 -15.97 29.81
CA LEU A 78 -14.17 -14.64 30.26
C LEU A 78 -15.35 -13.84 30.85
N PRO A 79 -15.10 -12.89 31.77
CA PRO A 79 -16.18 -12.06 32.33
C PRO A 79 -16.80 -11.16 31.26
N THR A 80 -18.10 -10.92 31.38
CA THR A 80 -18.83 -9.93 30.58
C THR A 80 -19.26 -8.75 31.45
N THR A 81 -18.96 -7.54 31.00
CA THR A 81 -19.31 -6.28 31.68
C THR A 81 -20.15 -5.42 30.73
N GLU A 82 -21.34 -4.99 31.18
CA GLU A 82 -22.15 -3.99 30.47
C GLU A 82 -21.73 -2.58 30.94
N VAL A 83 -21.48 -1.68 29.99
CA VAL A 83 -21.03 -0.31 30.25
C VAL A 83 -21.87 0.68 29.45
N GLU A 84 -22.52 1.61 30.15
CA GLU A 84 -23.04 2.84 29.55
C GLU A 84 -21.94 3.90 29.63
N LEU A 85 -21.44 4.33 28.47
CA LEU A 85 -20.37 5.31 28.36
C LEU A 85 -20.81 6.68 28.90
N THR A 86 -19.83 7.42 29.40
CA THR A 86 -19.99 8.80 29.88
C THR A 86 -18.82 9.63 29.37
N ASP A 87 -18.90 10.96 29.53
CA ASP A 87 -17.83 11.88 29.10
C ASP A 87 -16.45 11.61 29.75
N ASP A 88 -16.39 10.85 30.85
CA ASP A 88 -15.13 10.44 31.48
C ASP A 88 -14.37 9.36 30.67
N GLY A 89 -15.00 8.78 29.63
CA GLY A 89 -14.43 7.67 28.86
C GLY A 89 -14.47 6.33 29.61
N LEU A 90 -13.64 5.38 29.18
CA LEU A 90 -13.49 4.06 29.78
C LEU A 90 -12.04 3.60 29.71
N THR A 91 -11.51 3.05 30.81
CA THR A 91 -10.23 2.34 30.83
C THR A 91 -10.46 0.88 31.17
N ILE A 92 -9.97 -0.02 30.33
CA ILE A 92 -10.07 -1.47 30.46
C ILE A 92 -8.67 -2.02 30.76
N THR A 93 -8.50 -2.63 31.92
CA THR A 93 -7.22 -3.22 32.37
C THR A 93 -7.30 -4.72 32.63
N GLU A 94 -8.46 -5.33 32.40
CA GLU A 94 -8.70 -6.76 32.61
C GLU A 94 -9.29 -7.40 31.36
N ALA A 95 -8.83 -8.61 31.03
CA ALA A 95 -9.40 -9.43 29.96
C ALA A 95 -10.90 -9.67 30.15
N GLY A 96 -11.66 -9.66 29.06
CA GLY A 96 -13.11 -9.77 29.15
C GLY A 96 -13.86 -9.30 27.91
N THR A 97 -15.17 -9.52 27.95
CA THR A 97 -16.12 -8.89 27.02
C THR A 97 -16.72 -7.64 27.66
N TYR A 98 -16.74 -6.55 26.91
CA TYR A 98 -17.30 -5.27 27.32
C TYR A 98 -18.38 -4.86 26.33
N VAL A 99 -19.65 -4.84 26.78
CA VAL A 99 -20.78 -4.38 25.97
C VAL A 99 -20.97 -2.90 26.20
N LEU A 100 -20.63 -2.10 25.19
CA LEU A 100 -20.61 -0.65 25.27
C LEU A 100 -21.87 -0.08 24.64
N THR A 101 -22.49 0.86 25.35
CA THR A 101 -23.66 1.64 24.89
C THR A 101 -23.48 3.12 25.26
N GLY A 102 -24.31 4.02 24.73
CA GLY A 102 -24.32 5.43 25.16
C GLY A 102 -23.30 6.31 24.43
N GLU A 103 -22.97 7.45 25.03
CA GLU A 103 -22.16 8.50 24.40
C GLU A 103 -20.96 8.90 25.26
N SER A 104 -19.83 9.25 24.65
CA SER A 104 -18.63 9.71 25.34
C SER A 104 -17.87 10.77 24.54
N ALA A 105 -17.43 11.82 25.23
CA ALA A 105 -16.39 12.73 24.74
C ALA A 105 -14.96 12.30 25.14
N GLY A 106 -14.82 11.31 26.03
CA GLY A 106 -13.56 10.67 26.39
C GLY A 106 -13.26 9.44 25.53
N GLN A 107 -12.04 8.90 25.68
CA GLN A 107 -11.58 7.72 24.95
C GLN A 107 -12.08 6.41 25.59
N VAL A 108 -12.10 5.33 24.81
CA VAL A 108 -12.07 3.96 25.31
C VAL A 108 -10.64 3.43 25.17
N ALA A 109 -9.95 3.29 26.30
CA ALA A 109 -8.56 2.83 26.35
C ALA A 109 -8.47 1.39 26.88
N VAL A 110 -7.70 0.53 26.21
CA VAL A 110 -7.44 -0.87 26.59
C VAL A 110 -5.95 -1.06 26.87
N ASP A 111 -5.62 -1.53 28.07
CA ASP A 111 -4.24 -1.79 28.52
C ASP A 111 -4.21 -3.05 29.39
N THR A 112 -4.13 -4.22 28.75
CA THR A 112 -4.12 -5.52 29.44
C THR A 112 -3.38 -6.59 28.64
N ASP A 113 -2.74 -7.55 29.30
CA ASP A 113 -2.02 -8.65 28.61
C ASP A 113 -2.96 -9.79 28.13
N GLY A 114 -4.26 -9.54 27.98
CA GLY A 114 -5.25 -10.59 27.74
C GLY A 114 -6.24 -10.27 26.64
N TYR A 115 -7.11 -11.23 26.33
CA TYR A 115 -8.14 -11.10 25.30
C TYR A 115 -9.22 -10.09 25.69
N VAL A 116 -9.52 -9.14 24.80
CA VAL A 116 -10.57 -8.14 25.00
C VAL A 116 -11.53 -8.14 23.83
N ARG A 117 -12.83 -8.21 24.12
CA ARG A 117 -13.89 -8.04 23.13
C ARG A 117 -14.72 -6.81 23.47
N LEU A 118 -14.71 -5.81 22.60
CA LEU A 118 -15.55 -4.63 22.68
C LEU A 118 -16.78 -4.84 21.79
N ILE A 119 -17.94 -5.08 22.40
CA ILE A 119 -19.21 -5.15 21.67
C ILE A 119 -19.77 -3.72 21.62
N LEU A 120 -19.81 -3.14 20.41
CA LEU A 120 -20.34 -1.80 20.19
C LEU A 120 -21.83 -1.88 19.86
N ASP A 121 -22.67 -1.53 20.84
CA ASP A 121 -24.13 -1.61 20.78
C ASP A 121 -24.79 -0.22 20.81
N GLY A 122 -24.54 0.56 19.76
CA GLY A 122 -25.13 1.88 19.58
C GLY A 122 -24.35 2.99 20.28
N VAL A 123 -23.02 2.91 20.26
CA VAL A 123 -22.15 3.91 20.87
C VAL A 123 -21.96 5.13 19.99
N THR A 124 -21.79 6.29 20.62
CA THR A 124 -21.22 7.49 19.99
C THR A 124 -20.01 7.97 20.78
N ILE A 125 -18.80 7.84 20.22
CA ILE A 125 -17.55 8.26 20.88
C ILE A 125 -16.94 9.41 20.08
N ASN A 126 -17.14 10.64 20.53
CA ASN A 126 -16.55 11.83 19.91
C ASN A 126 -15.39 12.31 20.78
N SER A 127 -14.27 11.61 20.70
CA SER A 127 -13.12 11.90 21.55
C SER A 127 -12.61 13.33 21.34
N ALA A 128 -12.60 14.10 22.43
CA ALA A 128 -12.05 15.46 22.43
C ALA A 128 -10.51 15.47 22.47
N GLU A 129 -9.89 14.35 22.86
CA GLU A 129 -8.46 14.20 23.06
C GLU A 129 -8.00 12.85 22.48
N GLY A 130 -7.14 12.85 21.47
CA GLY A 130 -6.57 11.60 20.91
C GLY A 130 -7.57 10.74 20.13
N ALA A 131 -7.30 9.44 20.05
CA ALA A 131 -8.14 8.43 19.42
C ALA A 131 -9.48 8.26 20.16
N ALA A 132 -10.49 7.71 19.48
CA ALA A 132 -11.75 7.33 20.12
C ALA A 132 -11.64 5.98 20.83
N ILE A 133 -10.98 5.02 20.19
CA ILE A 133 -10.63 3.72 20.76
C ILE A 133 -9.13 3.55 20.63
N GLN A 134 -8.45 3.38 21.76
CA GLN A 134 -7.01 3.18 21.83
C GLN A 134 -6.73 1.86 22.54
N ILE A 135 -6.08 0.92 21.86
CA ILE A 135 -5.65 -0.35 22.42
C ILE A 135 -4.13 -0.29 22.51
N ASP A 136 -3.64 -0.01 23.72
CA ASP A 136 -2.21 0.07 24.01
C ASP A 136 -1.59 -1.32 24.15
N ASN A 137 -2.30 -2.23 24.84
CA ASN A 137 -1.92 -3.62 25.02
C ASN A 137 -3.18 -4.52 25.06
N ALA A 138 -3.16 -5.60 24.27
CA ALA A 138 -4.08 -6.74 24.33
C ALA A 138 -3.40 -7.98 23.70
N GLU A 139 -3.67 -9.18 24.22
CA GLU A 139 -3.24 -10.40 23.51
C GLU A 139 -3.93 -10.49 22.13
N LEU A 140 -5.18 -10.05 22.06
CA LEU A 140 -5.95 -9.78 20.84
C LEU A 140 -7.13 -8.89 21.25
N ALA A 141 -7.38 -7.84 20.46
CA ALA A 141 -8.59 -7.05 20.59
C ALA A 141 -9.60 -7.40 19.49
N VAL A 142 -10.86 -7.57 19.87
CA VAL A 142 -11.98 -7.77 18.93
C VAL A 142 -13.01 -6.67 19.12
N ILE A 143 -13.28 -5.91 18.07
CA ILE A 143 -14.40 -4.99 17.97
C ILE A 143 -15.55 -5.73 17.27
N GLU A 144 -16.61 -6.04 18.01
CA GLU A 144 -17.83 -6.63 17.46
C GLU A 144 -18.93 -5.57 17.33
N LEU A 145 -19.43 -5.39 16.11
CA LEU A 145 -20.54 -4.51 15.81
C LEU A 145 -21.86 -5.24 16.05
N ALA A 146 -22.56 -4.88 17.12
CA ALA A 146 -23.82 -5.54 17.50
C ALA A 146 -24.87 -5.46 16.37
N ASP A 147 -25.66 -6.53 16.22
CA ASP A 147 -26.64 -6.62 15.14
C ASP A 147 -27.66 -5.48 15.17
N GLY A 148 -27.81 -4.77 14.05
CA GLY A 148 -28.71 -3.63 13.92
C GLY A 148 -28.28 -2.37 14.68
N ALA A 149 -27.16 -2.40 15.40
CA ALA A 149 -26.59 -1.21 16.04
C ALA A 149 -25.90 -0.30 15.01
N THR A 150 -25.93 1.00 15.28
CA THR A 150 -25.14 2.00 14.55
C THR A 150 -24.21 2.68 15.52
N ASN A 151 -22.91 2.50 15.31
CA ASN A 151 -21.84 3.03 16.13
C ASN A 151 -21.17 4.17 15.37
N THR A 152 -20.93 5.29 16.04
CA THR A 152 -20.25 6.45 15.45
C THR A 152 -19.07 6.83 16.30
N ILE A 153 -17.91 6.95 15.68
CA ILE A 153 -16.69 7.35 16.38
C ILE A 153 -15.99 8.47 15.61
N SER A 154 -15.39 9.38 16.37
CA SER A 154 -14.51 10.39 15.82
C SER A 154 -13.41 10.73 16.81
N ASP A 155 -12.21 10.96 16.30
CA ASP A 155 -11.07 11.40 17.07
C ASP A 155 -10.96 12.93 17.13
N SER A 156 -9.99 13.43 17.89
CA SER A 156 -9.65 14.84 17.89
C SER A 156 -8.71 15.17 16.73
N ALA A 157 -8.99 16.26 16.00
CA ALA A 157 -8.16 16.79 14.92
C ALA A 157 -6.77 17.26 15.38
N THR A 158 -6.58 17.43 16.69
CA THR A 158 -5.30 17.81 17.29
C THR A 158 -5.08 17.00 18.55
N ARG A 159 -3.88 16.49 18.76
CA ARG A 159 -3.52 15.71 19.95
C ARG A 159 -2.06 15.97 20.33
N SER A 160 -1.70 15.65 21.57
CA SER A 160 -0.32 15.79 22.05
C SER A 160 0.57 14.60 21.70
N ASP A 161 -0.04 13.44 21.49
CA ASP A 161 0.63 12.21 21.10
C ASP A 161 0.39 11.95 19.61
N GLU A 162 1.45 12.05 18.82
CA GLU A 162 1.39 11.88 17.37
C GLU A 162 1.76 10.45 16.94
N GLU A 163 2.13 9.56 17.88
CA GLU A 163 2.39 8.14 17.60
C GLU A 163 1.09 7.35 17.37
N ILE A 164 0.03 7.79 18.06
CA ILE A 164 -1.34 7.29 17.86
C ILE A 164 -1.95 8.00 16.66
N ASP A 165 -1.91 7.32 15.52
CA ASP A 165 -2.25 7.82 14.20
C ASP A 165 -3.64 7.38 13.69
N GLY A 166 -4.41 6.62 14.48
CA GLY A 166 -5.77 6.18 14.14
C GLY A 166 -6.88 6.80 14.99
N ALA A 167 -8.10 6.91 14.43
CA ALA A 167 -9.30 7.15 15.24
C ALA A 167 -9.72 5.91 16.05
N ILE A 168 -9.51 4.73 15.45
CA ILE A 168 -9.30 3.47 16.17
C ILE A 168 -7.83 3.12 15.99
N TYR A 169 -7.16 2.85 17.10
CA TYR A 169 -5.76 2.47 17.09
C TYR A 169 -5.54 1.23 17.95
N SER A 170 -4.73 0.30 17.46
CA SER A 170 -4.24 -0.85 18.21
C SER A 170 -2.75 -1.06 18.01
N SER A 171 -2.01 -1.18 19.12
CA SER A 171 -0.62 -1.62 19.11
C SER A 171 -0.48 -3.11 18.82
N ASP A 172 -1.49 -3.91 19.14
CA ASP A 172 -1.51 -5.37 18.91
C ASP A 172 -2.55 -5.77 17.86
N GLY A 173 -2.68 -7.07 17.62
CA GLY A 173 -3.67 -7.64 16.71
C GLY A 173 -5.09 -7.15 16.96
N LEU A 174 -5.78 -6.76 15.89
CA LEU A 174 -7.14 -6.21 15.94
C LEU A 174 -8.05 -6.92 14.94
N VAL A 175 -9.23 -7.31 15.39
CA VAL A 175 -10.30 -7.84 14.55
C VAL A 175 -11.53 -6.95 14.62
N VAL A 176 -12.12 -6.63 13.48
CA VAL A 176 -13.45 -6.01 13.37
C VAL A 176 -14.44 -7.01 12.76
N THR A 177 -15.54 -7.26 13.44
CA THR A 177 -16.55 -8.26 13.05
C THR A 177 -17.96 -7.85 13.48
N GLY A 178 -18.96 -8.67 13.20
CA GLY A 178 -20.37 -8.42 13.52
C GLY A 178 -21.15 -7.81 12.36
N THR A 179 -22.48 -7.69 12.51
CA THR A 179 -23.39 -7.25 11.44
C THR A 179 -23.87 -5.80 11.59
N GLY A 180 -23.48 -5.11 12.66
CA GLY A 180 -23.79 -3.71 12.88
C GLY A 180 -23.07 -2.75 11.93
N THR A 181 -23.33 -1.46 12.13
CA THR A 181 -22.68 -0.36 11.39
C THR A 181 -21.64 0.35 12.26
N LEU A 182 -20.49 0.66 11.68
CA LEU A 182 -19.44 1.50 12.25
C LEU A 182 -19.18 2.69 11.32
N ASN A 183 -19.39 3.90 11.81
CA ASN A 183 -19.02 5.14 11.12
C ASN A 183 -17.81 5.75 11.81
N VAL A 184 -16.71 5.90 11.08
CA VAL A 184 -15.44 6.44 11.57
C VAL A 184 -15.17 7.77 10.88
N THR A 185 -14.90 8.82 11.67
CA THR A 185 -14.39 10.10 11.18
C THR A 185 -13.05 10.39 11.84
N ALA A 186 -11.97 10.17 11.10
CA ALA A 186 -10.61 10.49 11.51
C ALA A 186 -10.22 11.90 11.03
N ASN A 187 -10.14 12.81 11.98
CA ASN A 187 -9.82 14.21 11.77
C ASN A 187 -8.32 14.51 11.90
N PHE A 188 -7.52 13.60 12.46
CA PHE A 188 -6.08 13.80 12.68
C PHE A 188 -5.21 13.17 11.60
N ALA A 189 -5.41 11.88 11.36
CA ALA A 189 -4.69 11.09 10.36
C ALA A 189 -5.62 9.97 9.86
N ASP A 190 -5.40 8.74 10.31
CA ASP A 190 -5.99 7.54 9.73
C ASP A 190 -7.30 7.12 10.40
N GLY A 191 -8.15 6.42 9.66
CA GLY A 191 -9.39 5.84 10.17
C GLY A 191 -9.16 4.75 11.22
N VAL A 192 -8.74 3.58 10.76
CA VAL A 192 -8.52 2.38 11.59
C VAL A 192 -7.08 1.91 11.42
N VAL A 193 -6.33 1.83 12.51
CA VAL A 193 -4.92 1.43 12.52
C VAL A 193 -4.70 0.23 13.43
N GLY A 194 -4.07 -0.82 12.89
CA GLY A 194 -3.43 -1.89 13.66
C GLY A 194 -1.93 -1.90 13.39
N LYS A 195 -1.09 -1.94 14.43
CA LYS A 195 0.38 -2.02 14.29
C LYS A 195 0.90 -3.43 14.05
N ASP A 196 0.11 -4.43 14.43
CA ASP A 196 0.32 -5.82 14.04
C ASP A 196 -0.67 -6.16 12.90
N ASP A 197 -1.27 -7.35 12.96
CA ASP A 197 -2.27 -7.81 12.01
C ASP A 197 -3.64 -7.19 12.28
N LEU A 198 -4.27 -6.67 11.22
CA LEU A 198 -5.62 -6.13 11.23
C LEU A 198 -6.54 -6.98 10.36
N TRP A 199 -7.60 -7.52 10.94
CA TRP A 199 -8.65 -8.25 10.22
C TRP A 199 -9.96 -7.49 10.21
N ILE A 200 -10.55 -7.36 9.02
CA ILE A 200 -11.94 -6.94 8.83
C ILE A 200 -12.72 -8.13 8.27
N GLU A 201 -13.59 -8.70 9.10
CA GLU A 201 -14.32 -9.92 8.74
C GLU A 201 -15.74 -9.66 8.26
N SER A 202 -16.41 -8.67 8.88
CA SER A 202 -17.80 -8.34 8.57
C SER A 202 -18.17 -6.95 9.11
N GLY A 203 -19.40 -6.53 8.83
CA GLY A 203 -19.96 -5.26 9.27
C GLY A 203 -20.27 -4.32 8.12
N THR A 204 -20.98 -3.23 8.42
CA THR A 204 -21.06 -2.07 7.53
C THR A 204 -20.11 -1.00 8.06
N ILE A 205 -19.00 -0.75 7.38
CA ILE A 205 -17.92 0.11 7.87
C ILE A 205 -17.77 1.29 6.93
N ASN A 206 -17.99 2.50 7.44
CA ASN A 206 -17.83 3.74 6.70
C ASN A 206 -16.68 4.53 7.32
N VAL A 207 -15.66 4.86 6.55
CA VAL A 207 -14.47 5.59 7.02
C VAL A 207 -14.30 6.88 6.22
N THR A 208 -14.20 7.99 6.93
CA THR A 208 -13.71 9.26 6.38
C THR A 208 -12.45 9.65 7.13
N SER A 209 -11.34 9.87 6.44
CA SER A 209 -10.04 10.18 7.04
C SER A 209 -9.31 11.32 6.31
N VAL A 210 -8.42 12.00 7.03
CA VAL A 210 -7.58 13.07 6.48
C VAL A 210 -6.24 12.57 5.97
N ASP A 211 -5.92 11.30 6.23
CA ASP A 211 -4.78 10.56 5.68
C ASP A 211 -5.30 9.19 5.21
N ASP A 212 -4.84 8.06 5.75
CA ASP A 212 -5.22 6.74 5.26
C ASP A 212 -6.58 6.27 5.81
N GLY A 213 -7.31 5.44 5.06
CA GLY A 213 -8.59 4.88 5.50
C GLY A 213 -8.42 3.79 6.55
N ILE A 214 -7.96 2.61 6.11
CA ILE A 214 -7.72 1.44 6.95
C ILE A 214 -6.29 0.96 6.76
N ARG A 215 -5.51 0.89 7.83
CA ARG A 215 -4.11 0.51 7.78
C ARG A 215 -3.77 -0.59 8.78
N GLY A 216 -3.31 -1.73 8.26
CA GLY A 216 -2.72 -2.80 9.06
C GLY A 216 -1.24 -2.89 8.77
N LYS A 217 -0.38 -2.47 9.71
CA LYS A 217 1.06 -2.32 9.46
C LYS A 217 1.66 -3.66 9.04
N ASP A 218 1.53 -4.70 9.83
CA ASP A 218 2.12 -6.01 9.52
C ASP A 218 1.29 -6.79 8.51
N SER A 219 -0.03 -6.77 8.66
CA SER A 219 -0.93 -7.19 7.59
C SER A 219 -2.30 -6.54 7.69
N LEU A 220 -2.96 -6.41 6.54
CA LEU A 220 -4.37 -6.05 6.44
C LEU A 220 -5.13 -7.16 5.71
N ASN A 221 -6.09 -7.76 6.39
CA ASN A 221 -6.86 -8.90 5.89
C ASN A 221 -8.35 -8.58 5.85
N ILE A 222 -8.93 -8.55 4.66
CA ILE A 222 -10.36 -8.32 4.44
C ILE A 222 -11.01 -9.63 3.97
N SER A 223 -11.96 -10.15 4.75
CA SER A 223 -12.71 -11.35 4.38
C SER A 223 -14.19 -11.13 4.13
N GLY A 224 -14.72 -9.97 4.49
CA GLY A 224 -16.12 -9.63 4.27
C GLY A 224 -16.47 -8.21 4.70
N GLY A 225 -17.78 -7.97 4.82
CA GLY A 225 -18.35 -6.66 5.15
C GLY A 225 -18.74 -5.83 3.93
N THR A 226 -19.46 -4.74 4.19
CA THR A 226 -19.71 -3.64 3.25
C THR A 226 -18.89 -2.46 3.73
N ILE A 227 -17.86 -2.08 2.97
CA ILE A 227 -16.86 -1.10 3.38
C ILE A 227 -16.89 0.08 2.43
N THR A 228 -17.01 1.29 2.96
CA THR A 228 -16.92 2.53 2.17
C THR A 228 -15.84 3.42 2.77
N ILE A 229 -14.88 3.84 1.95
CA ILE A 229 -13.74 4.66 2.35
C ILE A 229 -13.70 5.95 1.53
N ASP A 230 -13.61 7.08 2.23
CA ASP A 230 -13.32 8.41 1.69
C ASP A 230 -12.09 8.97 2.42
N ALA A 231 -10.91 8.72 1.87
CA ALA A 231 -9.62 9.04 2.46
C ALA A 231 -8.90 10.12 1.64
N GLN A 232 -8.07 10.94 2.27
CA GLN A 232 -7.24 11.91 1.54
C GLN A 232 -5.85 11.35 1.19
N GLY A 233 -5.39 10.33 1.92
CA GLY A 233 -4.24 9.48 1.58
C GLY A 233 -4.71 8.20 0.90
N ASP A 234 -4.16 7.06 1.36
CA ASP A 234 -4.47 5.74 0.83
C ASP A 234 -5.79 5.19 1.37
N GLY A 235 -6.46 4.33 0.60
CA GLY A 235 -7.73 3.75 1.01
C GLY A 235 -7.53 2.61 2.00
N MET A 236 -6.85 1.56 1.54
CA MET A 236 -6.45 0.41 2.33
C MET A 236 -4.94 0.21 2.20
N LYS A 237 -4.23 0.11 3.32
CA LYS A 237 -2.77 0.04 3.33
C LYS A 237 -2.24 -1.07 4.23
N SER A 238 -1.22 -1.78 3.77
CA SER A 238 -0.30 -2.50 4.65
C SER A 238 1.10 -1.92 4.56
N SER A 239 1.68 -1.54 5.70
CA SER A 239 2.72 -0.51 5.76
C SER A 239 4.04 -0.95 6.42
N ASN A 240 4.28 -2.25 6.60
CA ASN A 240 5.57 -2.73 7.11
C ASN A 240 6.61 -2.80 5.99
N ASP A 241 7.52 -1.83 6.02
CA ASP A 241 8.64 -1.61 5.11
C ASP A 241 9.99 -2.00 5.74
N THR A 242 9.99 -2.64 6.91
CA THR A 242 11.21 -3.00 7.66
C THR A 242 11.46 -4.50 7.79
N ASP A 243 10.40 -5.30 7.88
CA ASP A 243 10.46 -6.71 8.23
C ASP A 243 9.89 -7.58 7.09
N LEU A 244 10.76 -8.36 6.44
CA LEU A 244 10.37 -9.21 5.32
C LEU A 244 9.30 -10.23 5.72
N GLY A 245 8.27 -10.34 4.89
CA GLY A 245 7.13 -11.24 5.10
C GLY A 245 5.97 -10.62 5.88
N LEU A 246 6.14 -9.39 6.37
CA LEU A 246 5.06 -8.52 6.85
C LEU A 246 4.66 -7.57 5.69
N GLY A 247 3.85 -6.54 5.93
CA GLY A 247 3.42 -5.60 4.88
C GLY A 247 2.48 -6.24 3.85
N GLN A 248 1.70 -7.24 4.28
CA GLN A 248 0.85 -8.05 3.42
C GLN A 248 -0.60 -7.56 3.41
N LEU A 249 -1.19 -7.39 2.24
CA LEU A 249 -2.62 -7.05 2.11
C LEU A 249 -3.37 -8.17 1.40
N ASN A 250 -4.38 -8.74 2.06
CA ASN A 250 -5.18 -9.84 1.53
C ASN A 250 -6.66 -9.48 1.49
N ILE A 251 -7.30 -9.58 0.31
CA ILE A 251 -8.75 -9.42 0.13
C ILE A 251 -9.32 -10.74 -0.38
N THR A 252 -10.14 -11.38 0.44
CA THR A 252 -10.80 -12.66 0.12
C THR A 252 -12.31 -12.51 -0.09
N GLY A 253 -12.88 -11.38 0.33
CA GLY A 253 -14.30 -11.08 0.21
C GLY A 253 -14.62 -9.64 0.62
N GLY A 254 -15.90 -9.29 0.57
CA GLY A 254 -16.41 -7.94 0.89
C GLY A 254 -17.08 -7.24 -0.29
N ASP A 255 -17.84 -6.20 0.01
CA ASP A 255 -18.38 -5.21 -0.94
C ASP A 255 -17.75 -3.87 -0.58
N ILE A 256 -16.76 -3.45 -1.36
CA ILE A 256 -15.79 -2.42 -1.00
C ILE A 256 -15.89 -1.27 -2.01
N THR A 257 -16.12 -0.05 -1.53
CA THR A 257 -16.12 1.18 -2.34
C THR A 257 -15.08 2.14 -1.79
N ILE A 258 -14.16 2.60 -2.65
CA ILE A 258 -13.02 3.43 -2.23
C ILE A 258 -12.96 4.71 -3.07
N THR A 259 -12.80 5.85 -2.40
CA THR A 259 -12.44 7.15 -2.96
C THR A 259 -11.23 7.66 -2.18
N THR A 260 -10.12 7.93 -2.86
CA THR A 260 -8.85 8.31 -2.22
C THR A 260 -8.22 9.53 -2.86
N GLY A 261 -7.32 10.17 -2.10
CA GLY A 261 -6.45 11.22 -2.63
C GLY A 261 -5.10 10.71 -3.12
N ASP A 262 -4.70 9.50 -2.70
CA ASP A 262 -3.54 8.74 -3.21
C ASP A 262 -4.00 7.35 -3.69
N ASP A 263 -3.40 6.25 -3.23
CA ASP A 263 -3.66 4.92 -3.77
C ASP A 263 -4.91 4.29 -3.16
N ALA A 264 -5.69 3.56 -3.96
CA ALA A 264 -6.89 2.94 -3.41
C ALA A 264 -6.55 1.75 -2.49
N ILE A 265 -5.62 0.90 -2.92
CA ILE A 265 -5.18 -0.30 -2.19
C ILE A 265 -3.66 -0.45 -2.38
N LYS A 266 -2.90 -0.30 -1.28
CA LYS A 266 -1.43 -0.31 -1.29
C LYS A 266 -0.87 -1.33 -0.31
N ALA A 267 0.17 -2.06 -0.70
CA ALA A 267 0.93 -2.91 0.21
C ALA A 267 2.44 -2.74 -0.01
N GLU A 268 3.19 -2.59 1.08
CA GLU A 268 4.65 -2.41 1.00
C GLU A 268 5.39 -3.66 0.52
N GLN A 269 4.77 -4.85 0.55
CA GLN A 269 5.42 -6.10 0.13
C GLN A 269 4.60 -6.90 -0.87
N ALA A 270 3.39 -7.33 -0.50
CA ALA A 270 2.55 -8.08 -1.42
C ALA A 270 1.06 -7.86 -1.17
N LEU A 271 0.30 -7.96 -2.26
CA LEU A 271 -1.13 -7.79 -2.30
C LEU A 271 -1.78 -8.98 -3.02
N THR A 272 -2.74 -9.61 -2.36
CA THR A 272 -3.51 -10.74 -2.93
C THR A 272 -5.01 -10.45 -2.89
N ILE A 273 -5.67 -10.51 -4.05
CA ILE A 273 -7.14 -10.43 -4.18
C ILE A 273 -7.64 -11.78 -4.71
N SER A 274 -8.39 -12.51 -3.90
CA SER A 274 -8.99 -13.80 -4.29
C SER A 274 -10.52 -13.75 -4.40
N GLY A 275 -11.14 -12.65 -3.99
CA GLY A 275 -12.58 -12.47 -4.04
C GLY A 275 -13.02 -11.07 -3.63
N GLY A 276 -14.33 -10.86 -3.53
CA GLY A 276 -14.94 -9.57 -3.21
C GLY A 276 -15.48 -8.83 -4.45
N THR A 277 -16.26 -7.79 -4.18
CA THR A 277 -16.65 -6.74 -5.15
C THR A 277 -15.92 -5.47 -4.72
N ILE A 278 -15.06 -4.94 -5.58
CA ILE A 278 -14.18 -3.80 -5.28
C ILE A 278 -14.44 -2.73 -6.32
N GLU A 279 -14.96 -1.59 -5.89
CA GLU A 279 -15.19 -0.40 -6.70
C GLU A 279 -14.27 0.73 -6.23
N ILE A 280 -13.19 0.95 -6.98
CA ILE A 280 -12.32 2.12 -6.83
C ILE A 280 -12.91 3.24 -7.69
N VAL A 281 -13.58 4.18 -7.03
CA VAL A 281 -14.33 5.26 -7.66
C VAL A 281 -13.38 6.32 -8.23
N SER A 282 -12.32 6.65 -7.49
CA SER A 282 -11.21 7.50 -7.93
C SER A 282 -10.00 7.32 -7.01
N SER A 283 -8.81 7.31 -7.60
CA SER A 283 -7.52 7.29 -6.91
C SER A 283 -6.40 7.89 -7.79
N VAL A 284 -5.19 8.04 -7.22
CA VAL A 284 -3.96 8.23 -8.01
C VAL A 284 -3.65 6.92 -8.70
N GLU A 285 -3.14 5.93 -7.98
CA GLU A 285 -3.07 4.55 -8.45
C GLU A 285 -4.22 3.70 -7.91
N GLY A 286 -4.68 2.71 -8.68
CA GLY A 286 -5.73 1.81 -8.22
C GLY A 286 -5.23 0.82 -7.18
N ILE A 287 -4.32 -0.06 -7.60
CA ILE A 287 -3.77 -1.14 -6.78
C ILE A 287 -2.25 -1.12 -6.94
N GLU A 288 -1.52 -0.93 -5.84
CA GLU A 288 -0.05 -0.87 -5.85
C GLU A 288 0.56 -1.85 -4.84
N ALA A 289 1.52 -2.66 -5.28
CA ALA A 289 2.42 -3.41 -4.42
C ALA A 289 3.59 -3.98 -5.24
N PRO A 290 4.73 -4.31 -4.63
CA PRO A 290 5.81 -5.00 -5.34
C PRO A 290 5.38 -6.33 -5.98
N VAL A 291 4.54 -7.10 -5.29
CA VAL A 291 3.99 -8.36 -5.80
C VAL A 291 2.47 -8.35 -5.70
N ILE A 292 1.79 -8.37 -6.85
CA ILE A 292 0.34 -8.39 -6.94
C ILE A 292 -0.14 -9.73 -7.51
N VAL A 293 -1.08 -10.36 -6.81
CA VAL A 293 -1.76 -11.58 -7.25
C VAL A 293 -3.28 -11.37 -7.22
N ILE A 294 -3.93 -11.56 -8.37
CA ILE A 294 -5.40 -11.52 -8.50
C ILE A 294 -5.90 -12.91 -8.90
N ASP A 295 -6.42 -13.64 -7.91
CA ASP A 295 -7.01 -14.97 -8.04
C ASP A 295 -8.52 -14.94 -8.27
N GLY A 296 -9.17 -13.79 -8.16
CA GLY A 296 -10.61 -13.64 -8.36
C GLY A 296 -11.15 -12.26 -7.99
N GLY A 297 -12.47 -12.14 -7.92
CA GLY A 297 -13.17 -10.89 -7.56
C GLY A 297 -13.84 -10.20 -8.76
N ASP A 298 -14.71 -9.23 -8.45
CA ASP A 298 -15.28 -8.26 -9.40
C ASP A 298 -14.68 -6.89 -9.06
N ILE A 299 -13.76 -6.40 -9.89
CA ILE A 299 -12.90 -5.25 -9.60
C ILE A 299 -13.15 -4.19 -10.66
N SER A 300 -13.50 -2.98 -10.23
CA SER A 300 -13.63 -1.80 -11.09
C SER A 300 -12.66 -0.73 -10.61
N VAL A 301 -11.82 -0.22 -11.51
CA VAL A 301 -10.78 0.76 -11.20
C VAL A 301 -10.94 2.00 -12.06
N ASN A 302 -11.05 3.16 -11.40
CA ASN A 302 -10.85 4.46 -12.02
C ASN A 302 -9.64 5.14 -11.36
N ALA A 303 -8.53 5.20 -12.07
CA ALA A 303 -7.28 5.77 -11.58
C ALA A 303 -6.82 6.94 -12.47
N SER A 304 -6.03 7.84 -11.89
CA SER A 304 -5.52 9.03 -12.58
C SER A 304 -4.04 8.93 -12.95
N ASP A 305 -3.30 8.02 -12.31
CA ASP A 305 -2.00 7.51 -12.74
C ASP A 305 -2.17 6.08 -13.25
N ASP A 306 -1.72 5.03 -12.56
CA ASP A 306 -1.82 3.65 -13.00
C ASP A 306 -2.99 2.86 -12.40
N GLY A 307 -3.57 1.95 -13.19
CA GLY A 307 -4.69 1.13 -12.74
C GLY A 307 -4.25 0.07 -11.72
N ILE A 308 -3.24 -0.71 -12.10
CA ILE A 308 -2.60 -1.73 -11.26
C ILE A 308 -1.09 -1.58 -11.49
N ASN A 309 -0.33 -1.28 -10.45
CA ASN A 309 1.09 -0.97 -10.52
C ASN A 309 1.90 -1.94 -9.66
N ALA A 310 2.89 -2.62 -10.26
CA ALA A 310 3.93 -3.31 -9.51
C ALA A 310 5.23 -2.50 -9.51
N SER A 311 5.52 -1.86 -8.39
CA SER A 311 6.68 -0.99 -8.17
C SER A 311 7.54 -1.48 -7.00
N ALA A 312 8.82 -1.10 -6.99
CA ALA A 312 9.68 -1.42 -5.86
C ALA A 312 9.30 -0.61 -4.62
N SER A 313 9.30 -1.24 -3.46
CA SER A 313 9.22 -0.58 -2.15
C SER A 313 10.61 -0.45 -1.51
N ASP A 314 10.68 0.12 -0.30
CA ASP A 314 11.94 0.22 0.44
C ASP A 314 12.54 -1.15 0.82
N ILE A 315 11.71 -2.21 0.85
CA ILE A 315 12.11 -3.56 1.27
C ILE A 315 12.07 -4.61 0.14
N VAL A 316 11.18 -4.47 -0.84
CA VAL A 316 11.11 -5.37 -2.00
C VAL A 316 11.59 -4.64 -3.24
N LEU A 317 12.84 -4.93 -3.64
CA LEU A 317 13.52 -4.27 -4.76
C LEU A 317 13.55 -5.09 -6.05
N GLU A 318 13.30 -6.40 -5.97
CA GLU A 318 13.39 -7.36 -7.06
C GLU A 318 12.23 -8.35 -7.00
N GLY A 319 11.99 -9.07 -8.10
CA GLY A 319 10.88 -10.02 -8.18
C GLY A 319 9.51 -9.34 -8.32
N LEU A 320 9.50 -8.07 -8.75
CA LEU A 320 8.30 -7.29 -8.98
C LEU A 320 7.42 -8.01 -9.99
N SER A 321 6.13 -8.16 -9.70
CA SER A 321 5.25 -8.86 -10.62
C SER A 321 3.78 -8.58 -10.41
N ILE A 322 3.04 -8.66 -11.51
CA ILE A 322 1.58 -8.75 -11.53
C ILE A 322 1.18 -10.11 -12.11
N THR A 323 0.39 -10.87 -11.35
CA THR A 323 -0.18 -12.14 -11.78
C THR A 323 -1.70 -12.12 -11.68
N ILE A 324 -2.41 -12.29 -12.81
CA ILE A 324 -3.87 -12.37 -12.88
C ILE A 324 -4.28 -13.78 -13.27
N ASN A 325 -4.80 -14.53 -12.31
CA ASN A 325 -5.25 -15.92 -12.47
C ASN A 325 -6.74 -16.04 -12.81
N ASP A 326 -7.59 -15.18 -12.25
CA ASP A 326 -9.02 -15.10 -12.56
C ASP A 326 -9.60 -13.71 -12.21
N GLY A 327 -10.92 -13.55 -12.32
CA GLY A 327 -11.64 -12.34 -11.92
C GLY A 327 -12.33 -11.62 -13.08
N ASN A 328 -13.20 -10.68 -12.74
CA ASN A 328 -13.77 -9.72 -13.69
C ASN A 328 -13.21 -8.33 -13.37
N ILE A 329 -12.28 -7.85 -14.18
CA ILE A 329 -11.53 -6.63 -13.93
C ILE A 329 -11.90 -5.60 -15.00
N THR A 330 -12.41 -4.46 -14.56
CA THR A 330 -12.69 -3.30 -15.42
C THR A 330 -11.78 -2.16 -15.00
N ILE A 331 -11.02 -1.62 -15.95
CA ILE A 331 -10.08 -0.52 -15.68
C ILE A 331 -10.40 0.62 -16.64
N VAL A 332 -10.61 1.81 -16.10
CA VAL A 332 -10.82 3.03 -16.86
C VAL A 332 -9.77 4.05 -16.43
N MET A 333 -8.86 4.35 -17.34
CA MET A 333 -7.79 5.29 -17.07
C MET A 333 -8.17 6.71 -17.44
N GLY A 334 -7.61 7.65 -16.69
CA GLY A 334 -7.57 9.07 -17.04
C GLY A 334 -6.84 9.33 -18.36
N ALA A 335 -6.67 10.62 -18.70
CA ALA A 335 -5.81 11.03 -19.79
C ALA A 335 -4.45 11.41 -19.23
N GLY A 336 -3.36 10.95 -19.84
CA GLY A 336 -2.02 11.17 -19.30
C GLY A 336 -1.01 10.19 -19.87
N ASP A 337 0.16 10.18 -19.25
CA ASP A 337 1.12 9.09 -19.34
C ASP A 337 0.74 8.17 -18.19
N THR A 338 -0.05 7.14 -18.50
CA THR A 338 -0.75 6.29 -17.54
C THR A 338 -0.99 4.94 -18.18
N ASP A 339 -0.84 3.87 -17.41
CA ASP A 339 -1.02 2.51 -17.83
C ASP A 339 -2.16 1.85 -17.06
N ALA A 340 -3.00 1.08 -17.76
CA ALA A 340 -4.03 0.32 -17.06
C ALA A 340 -3.40 -0.76 -16.16
N ILE A 341 -2.28 -1.33 -16.58
CA ILE A 341 -1.47 -2.29 -15.83
C ILE A 341 -0.01 -1.97 -16.11
N ASP A 342 0.73 -1.50 -15.10
CA ASP A 342 2.17 -1.26 -15.14
C ASP A 342 2.89 -2.26 -14.21
N SER A 343 3.96 -2.87 -14.70
CA SER A 343 4.81 -3.72 -13.87
C SER A 343 6.28 -3.42 -14.15
N ASN A 344 6.99 -2.92 -13.15
CA ASN A 344 8.45 -2.82 -13.19
C ASN A 344 9.15 -4.20 -13.17
N GLY A 345 8.40 -5.30 -13.29
CA GLY A 345 8.91 -6.65 -13.52
C GLY A 345 8.00 -7.47 -14.43
N ASP A 346 7.62 -8.67 -14.01
CA ASP A 346 6.84 -9.59 -14.85
C ASP A 346 5.35 -9.24 -14.86
N LEU A 347 4.68 -9.49 -15.99
CA LEU A 347 3.23 -9.46 -16.12
C LEU A 347 2.72 -10.80 -16.64
N THR A 348 1.90 -11.50 -15.84
CA THR A 348 1.31 -12.78 -16.21
C THR A 348 -0.21 -12.72 -16.14
N VAL A 349 -0.89 -13.12 -17.22
CA VAL A 349 -2.34 -13.28 -17.30
C VAL A 349 -2.66 -14.72 -17.68
N ASN A 350 -3.20 -15.47 -16.70
CA ASN A 350 -3.57 -16.88 -16.85
C ASN A 350 -5.08 -17.09 -17.10
N GLY A 351 -5.92 -16.13 -16.67
CA GLY A 351 -7.38 -16.27 -16.73
C GLY A 351 -8.12 -14.95 -16.54
N GLY A 352 -9.41 -15.05 -16.20
CA GLY A 352 -10.27 -13.89 -15.95
C GLY A 352 -10.75 -13.15 -17.20
N THR A 353 -11.44 -12.03 -16.97
CA THR A 353 -11.88 -11.07 -17.99
C THR A 353 -11.34 -9.69 -17.64
N LEU A 354 -10.59 -9.08 -18.55
CA LEU A 354 -10.06 -7.72 -18.44
C LEU A 354 -10.78 -6.84 -19.46
N ASN A 355 -11.49 -5.82 -18.99
CA ASN A 355 -12.12 -4.80 -19.82
C ASN A 355 -11.44 -3.45 -19.54
N ILE A 356 -10.54 -3.06 -20.44
CA ILE A 356 -9.68 -1.89 -20.27
C ILE A 356 -10.14 -0.77 -21.19
N THR A 357 -10.28 0.43 -20.65
CA THR A 357 -10.42 1.68 -21.41
C THR A 357 -9.25 2.59 -21.04
N ALA A 358 -8.22 2.62 -21.88
CA ALA A 358 -6.97 3.31 -21.58
C ALA A 358 -6.23 3.74 -22.85
N GLN A 359 -5.32 4.73 -22.71
CA GLN A 359 -4.40 5.11 -23.79
C GLN A 359 -3.25 4.10 -23.91
N SER A 360 -2.73 3.65 -22.77
CA SER A 360 -1.83 2.52 -22.67
C SER A 360 -2.45 1.44 -21.77
N ALA A 361 -2.51 0.21 -22.28
CA ALA A 361 -3.18 -0.88 -21.58
C ALA A 361 -2.22 -1.72 -20.73
N PHE A 362 -0.98 -1.87 -21.18
CA PHE A 362 0.02 -2.67 -20.51
C PHE A 362 1.39 -1.99 -20.69
N ASP A 363 2.11 -1.82 -19.60
CA ASP A 363 3.56 -1.65 -19.57
C ASP A 363 4.18 -2.73 -18.67
N TYR A 364 5.34 -3.24 -19.07
CA TYR A 364 6.08 -4.18 -18.24
C TYR A 364 7.56 -4.24 -18.62
N ASP A 365 8.43 -4.20 -17.63
CA ASP A 365 9.90 -4.23 -17.82
C ASP A 365 10.45 -5.66 -17.99
N GLY A 366 9.77 -6.64 -17.41
CA GLY A 366 10.12 -8.05 -17.46
C GLY A 366 9.48 -8.80 -18.62
N THR A 367 8.91 -9.96 -18.31
CA THR A 367 8.23 -10.82 -19.27
C THR A 367 6.71 -10.68 -19.19
N GLY A 368 6.11 -10.39 -20.35
CA GLY A 368 4.66 -10.46 -20.55
C GLY A 368 4.23 -11.85 -20.98
N THR A 369 3.42 -12.53 -20.18
CA THR A 369 2.92 -13.88 -20.44
C THR A 369 1.40 -13.92 -20.45
N LEU A 370 0.80 -14.31 -21.58
CA LEU A 370 -0.64 -14.56 -21.71
C LEU A 370 -0.89 -16.04 -21.98
N THR A 371 -1.47 -16.76 -21.01
CA THR A 371 -1.80 -18.19 -21.17
C THR A 371 -3.30 -18.46 -21.22
N GLY A 372 -4.14 -17.50 -20.82
CA GLY A 372 -5.59 -17.59 -20.85
C GLY A 372 -6.28 -16.26 -20.56
N GLY A 373 -7.60 -16.30 -20.36
CA GLY A 373 -8.42 -15.11 -20.09
C GLY A 373 -9.03 -14.45 -21.34
N THR A 374 -9.85 -13.43 -21.13
CA THR A 374 -10.45 -12.58 -22.17
C THR A 374 -10.01 -11.14 -21.95
N ILE A 375 -9.31 -10.55 -22.91
CA ILE A 375 -8.85 -9.16 -22.84
C ILE A 375 -9.58 -8.34 -23.91
N ASN A 376 -10.28 -7.29 -23.47
CA ASN A 376 -10.86 -6.28 -24.34
C ASN A 376 -10.25 -4.92 -23.99
N VAL A 377 -9.56 -4.29 -24.93
CA VAL A 377 -9.00 -2.95 -24.78
C VAL A 377 -9.75 -2.01 -25.73
N ASN A 378 -10.35 -0.95 -25.19
CA ASN A 378 -11.13 0.04 -25.95
C ASN A 378 -12.20 -0.57 -26.87
N GLY A 379 -12.80 -1.69 -26.44
CA GLY A 379 -13.82 -2.43 -27.18
C GLY A 379 -13.28 -3.41 -28.24
N GLU A 380 -11.97 -3.57 -28.35
CA GLU A 380 -11.33 -4.53 -29.25
C GLU A 380 -10.72 -5.70 -28.47
N ALA A 381 -10.95 -6.92 -28.94
CA ALA A 381 -10.38 -8.11 -28.32
C ALA A 381 -8.88 -8.22 -28.62
N TRP A 382 -8.06 -8.41 -27.58
CA TRP A 382 -6.61 -8.60 -27.69
C TRP A 382 -6.25 -10.06 -27.39
N THR A 383 -5.25 -10.57 -28.11
CA THR A 383 -4.77 -11.96 -27.97
C THR A 383 -3.30 -12.05 -27.59
N GLU A 384 -2.69 -10.92 -27.29
CA GLU A 384 -1.31 -10.77 -26.83
C GLU A 384 -1.23 -9.55 -25.91
N LEU A 385 -0.26 -9.56 -24.99
CA LEU A 385 0.07 -8.39 -24.17
C LEU A 385 0.99 -7.50 -25.00
N THR A 386 0.42 -6.52 -25.68
CA THR A 386 1.20 -5.54 -26.46
C THR A 386 1.49 -4.35 -25.57
N GLN A 387 2.77 -4.05 -25.33
CA GLN A 387 3.15 -2.78 -24.72
C GLN A 387 2.71 -1.61 -25.60
N THR A 388 2.11 -0.60 -25.00
CA THR A 388 1.67 0.62 -25.66
C THR A 388 2.31 1.84 -24.99
N GLY A 389 2.27 3.03 -25.61
CA GLY A 389 2.84 4.25 -25.00
C GLY A 389 4.20 4.72 -25.57
N PRO A 390 4.71 5.90 -25.13
CA PRO A 390 5.94 6.54 -25.61
C PRO A 390 7.22 5.82 -25.15
N GLY A 391 7.38 4.57 -25.55
CA GLY A 391 8.53 3.71 -25.19
C GLY A 391 8.50 2.36 -25.91
N ALA A 392 7.31 1.90 -26.31
CA ALA A 392 7.03 0.63 -27.00
C ALA A 392 7.71 0.45 -28.39
N GLY A 393 8.56 1.38 -28.82
CA GLY A 393 9.33 1.33 -30.06
C GLY A 393 10.78 0.90 -29.87
N GLY A 394 11.03 -0.22 -29.16
CA GLY A 394 12.36 -0.53 -28.65
C GLY A 394 13.04 -1.84 -29.08
N MET A 395 12.36 -2.82 -29.68
CA MET A 395 13.01 -4.10 -30.04
C MET A 395 12.48 -4.69 -31.35
N GLY A 396 12.89 -4.11 -32.48
CA GLY A 396 12.56 -4.63 -33.81
C GLY A 396 13.66 -4.33 -34.82
N GLY A 397 14.45 -5.34 -35.17
CA GLY A 397 15.67 -5.23 -35.97
C GLY A 397 15.51 -4.52 -37.32
N GLY A 398 16.32 -3.48 -37.53
CA GLY A 398 16.51 -2.84 -38.82
C GLY A 398 17.82 -3.28 -39.47
N MET A 399 17.76 -4.31 -40.31
CA MET A 399 18.82 -4.66 -41.26
C MET A 399 19.25 -3.43 -42.06
N GLY A 400 20.54 -3.11 -42.00
CA GLY A 400 21.14 -2.05 -42.80
C GLY A 400 20.91 -2.25 -44.30
N GLY A 401 20.39 -1.21 -44.95
CA GLY A 401 20.27 -1.07 -46.40
C GLY A 401 20.61 0.35 -46.83
N PRO A 402 21.23 0.55 -48.00
CA PRO A 402 22.29 1.55 -48.18
C PRO A 402 21.78 2.96 -48.45
N GLY A 403 22.54 3.93 -47.91
CA GLY A 403 22.34 5.35 -48.11
C GLY A 403 22.27 5.76 -49.59
N GLY A 404 21.19 6.45 -49.93
CA GLY A 404 21.05 7.26 -51.13
C GLY A 404 20.99 8.72 -50.71
N GLY A 405 22.01 9.50 -51.08
CA GLY A 405 22.10 10.92 -50.76
C GLY A 405 21.21 11.80 -51.63
N GLN A 406 20.99 13.04 -51.18
CA GLN A 406 20.85 14.19 -52.06
C GLN A 406 21.21 15.50 -51.30
N PRO A 407 21.74 16.54 -51.97
CA PRO A 407 22.58 17.56 -51.38
C PRO A 407 21.82 18.79 -50.88
N GLY A 408 22.39 19.38 -49.82
CA GLY A 408 22.00 20.68 -49.31
C GLY A 408 22.33 21.80 -50.29
N GLY A 409 21.31 22.58 -50.60
CA GLY A 409 21.45 23.93 -51.14
C GLY A 409 20.50 24.82 -50.36
N ASP A 410 21.05 25.69 -49.51
CA ASP A 410 20.37 26.93 -49.18
C ASP A 410 21.37 28.07 -49.05
N MET A 411 21.03 29.17 -49.73
CA MET A 411 21.82 30.36 -49.91
C MET A 411 21.36 31.43 -48.91
N GLY A 412 22.35 32.11 -48.32
CA GLY A 412 22.30 33.57 -48.18
C GLY A 412 21.61 34.14 -46.95
N GLY A 413 22.43 34.71 -46.06
CA GLY A 413 22.02 35.80 -45.15
C GLY A 413 21.61 37.09 -45.90
N PRO A 414 21.48 38.26 -45.26
CA PRO A 414 22.26 38.80 -44.13
C PRO A 414 21.33 39.24 -42.96
N GLY A 415 21.72 39.70 -41.77
CA GLY A 415 22.91 40.35 -41.26
C GLY A 415 22.49 41.59 -40.44
N GLN A 416 22.99 41.65 -39.20
CA GLN A 416 23.26 42.84 -38.35
C GLN A 416 22.14 43.68 -37.70
N ASN A 417 22.32 43.77 -36.36
CA ASN A 417 22.29 44.94 -35.46
C ASN A 417 20.99 45.69 -35.17
N GLY A 418 20.66 45.72 -33.88
CA GLY A 418 19.69 46.62 -33.23
C GLY A 418 19.33 46.12 -31.85
#